data_AF-A0A7C5JZ46-F1
#
_entry.id   AF-A0A7C5JZ46-F1
#
_cell.length_a   1.000
_cell.length_b   1.000
_cell.length_c   1.000
_cell.angle_alpha   90.00
_cell.angle_beta   90.00
_cell.angle_gamma   90.00
#
_symmetry.space_group_name_H-M   'P 1'
#
loop_
_entity.id
_entity.type
_entity.pdbx_description
1 polymer ?
#
loop_
_entity_poly.entity_id
_entity_poly.type
_entity_poly.pdbx_seq_one_letter_code
_entity_poly.pdbx_strand_id
1 'polypeptide(L)'
;MVLGIDEHTAVIVQPSREEGQVLGVGGVAVLRAGESRRIEAPSAFPLAWLGNFQMPDPLKAGIPEDVWHRIDEAQQTAEAAKRPPVEVLELVSTRKAARARSEWQAADALRAQIERLGWMIEDTPDGPRLTPTP
;
A
#
# COMPACT_ATOMS: atom_id res chain seq x y z
N MET A 1 31.57 -4.80 -3.21
CA MET A 1 31.13 -3.86 -2.16
C MET A 1 30.56 -4.68 -1.02
N VAL A 2 30.78 -4.26 0.22
CA VAL A 2 30.23 -4.92 1.41
C VAL A 2 29.48 -3.86 2.24
N LEU A 3 28.27 -4.19 2.71
CA LEU A 3 27.51 -3.41 3.69
C LEU A 3 27.49 -4.20 5.00
N GLY A 4 28.19 -3.71 6.01
CA GLY A 4 28.11 -4.22 7.37
C GLY A 4 26.99 -3.52 8.13
N ILE A 5 26.23 -4.28 8.91
CA ILE A 5 25.11 -3.78 9.73
C ILE A 5 25.38 -4.21 11.16
N ASP A 6 25.42 -3.25 12.09
CA ASP A 6 25.62 -3.54 13.50
C ASP A 6 24.39 -4.28 14.09
N GLU A 7 24.54 -4.86 15.29
CA GLU A 7 23.41 -5.44 16.02
C GLU A 7 22.31 -4.40 16.26
N HIS A 8 21.05 -4.86 16.30
CA HIS A 8 19.88 -4.00 16.49
C HIS A 8 19.78 -2.83 15.50
N THR A 9 20.37 -2.98 14.31
CA THR A 9 20.39 -1.98 13.24
C THR A 9 19.78 -2.58 11.97
N ALA A 10 19.09 -1.75 11.19
CA ALA A 10 18.47 -2.13 9.93
C ALA A 10 18.74 -1.08 8.86
N VAL A 11 18.75 -1.52 7.60
CA VAL A 11 18.76 -0.62 6.44
C VAL A 11 17.50 -0.83 5.62
N ILE A 12 16.71 0.22 5.45
CA ILE A 12 15.59 0.25 4.50
C ILE A 12 16.09 0.87 3.20
N VAL A 13 16.11 0.08 2.12
CA VAL A 13 16.41 0.59 0.77
C VAL A 13 15.13 1.16 0.16
N GLN A 14 15.20 2.40 -0.33
CA GLN A 14 14.11 3.11 -1.00
C GLN A 14 14.52 3.42 -2.45
N PRO A 15 14.30 2.47 -3.38
CA PRO A 15 14.73 2.58 -4.79
C PRO A 15 14.25 3.86 -5.49
N SER A 16 13.01 4.27 -5.22
CA SER A 16 12.40 5.46 -5.84
C SER A 16 13.02 6.79 -5.39
N ARG A 17 13.71 6.81 -4.24
CA ARG A 17 14.44 7.97 -3.72
C ARG A 17 15.95 7.84 -3.90
N GLU A 18 16.43 6.70 -4.40
CA GLU A 18 17.84 6.35 -4.48
C GLU A 18 18.59 6.46 -3.14
N GLU A 19 17.88 6.18 -2.03
CA GLU A 19 18.35 6.34 -0.66
C GLU A 19 18.26 5.03 0.14
N GLY A 20 19.21 4.82 1.05
CA GLY A 20 19.13 3.83 2.12
C GLY A 20 18.94 4.53 3.47
N GLN A 21 17.96 4.11 4.25
CA GLN A 21 17.71 4.63 5.60
C GLN A 21 18.23 3.67 6.65
N VAL A 22 19.06 4.17 7.56
CA VAL A 22 19.61 3.44 8.69
C VAL A 22 18.73 3.69 9.91
N LEU A 23 18.21 2.61 10.48
CA LEU A 23 17.32 2.62 11.64
C LEU A 23 17.91 1.75 12.75
N GLY A 24 17.56 2.05 14.00
CA GLY A 24 18.02 1.30 15.17
C GLY A 24 18.91 2.14 16.07
N VAL A 25 19.78 1.46 16.82
CA VAL A 25 20.66 2.09 17.84
C VAL A 25 22.14 2.05 17.49
N GLY A 26 22.54 1.26 16.49
CA GLY A 26 23.91 1.19 15.99
C GLY A 26 24.08 1.93 14.67
N GLY A 27 25.06 1.47 13.88
CA GLY A 27 25.36 2.04 12.57
C GLY A 27 25.58 0.99 11.50
N VAL A 28 25.91 1.48 10.31
CA VAL A 28 26.29 0.66 9.17
C VAL A 28 27.63 1.10 8.62
N ALA A 29 28.37 0.15 8.05
CA ALA A 29 29.63 0.39 7.39
C ALA A 29 29.54 0.00 5.92
N VAL A 30 29.81 0.94 5.02
CA VAL A 30 29.93 0.68 3.58
C VAL A 30 31.40 0.57 3.24
N LEU A 31 31.84 -0.61 2.80
CA LEU A 31 33.20 -0.86 2.31
C LEU A 31 33.19 -1.00 0.78
N ARG A 32 33.88 -0.10 0.09
CA ARG A 32 34.02 -0.12 -1.36
C ARG A 32 35.39 0.42 -1.78
N ALA A 33 36.07 -0.31 -2.68
CA ALA A 33 37.39 0.07 -3.19
C ALA A 33 38.44 0.39 -2.09
N GLY A 34 38.37 -0.30 -0.95
CA GLY A 34 39.25 -0.08 0.21
C GLY A 34 38.88 1.11 1.10
N GLU A 35 37.88 1.91 0.73
CA GLU A 35 37.33 2.99 1.54
C GLU A 35 36.17 2.47 2.39
N SER A 36 36.21 2.73 3.70
CA SER A 36 35.14 2.41 4.64
C SER A 36 34.45 3.69 5.10
N ARG A 37 33.11 3.72 5.00
CA ARG A 37 32.27 4.82 5.49
C ARG A 37 31.32 4.30 6.53
N ARG A 38 31.30 4.93 7.70
CA ARG A 38 30.37 4.59 8.79
C ARG A 38 29.24 5.61 8.88
N ILE A 39 28.02 5.12 9.05
CA ILE A 39 26.80 5.92 9.15
C ILE A 39 26.04 5.43 10.38
N GLU A 40 25.85 6.31 11.37
CA GLU A 40 25.08 5.99 12.58
C GLU A 40 23.58 6.21 12.36
N ALA A 41 22.75 5.40 13.02
CA ALA A 41 21.31 5.62 13.07
C ALA A 41 20.96 6.82 13.98
N PRO A 42 19.86 7.55 13.72
CA PRO A 42 19.04 7.51 12.51
C PRO A 42 19.67 8.38 11.41
N SER A 43 19.81 7.84 10.21
CA SER A 43 20.41 8.57 9.08
C SER A 43 19.95 8.01 7.74
N ALA A 44 20.18 8.76 6.67
CA ALA A 44 20.03 8.30 5.30
C ALA A 44 21.35 8.44 4.54
N PHE A 45 21.60 7.55 3.58
CA PHE A 45 22.75 7.63 2.69
C PHE A 45 22.34 7.35 1.23
N PRO A 46 23.04 7.95 0.23
CA PRO A 46 22.77 7.67 -1.18
C PRO A 46 23.10 6.23 -1.55
N LEU A 47 22.23 5.53 -2.29
CA LEU A 47 22.50 4.18 -2.78
C LEU A 47 23.68 4.13 -3.76
N ALA A 48 24.05 5.26 -4.37
CA ALA A 48 25.26 5.39 -5.18
C ALA A 48 26.56 5.02 -4.41
N TRP A 49 26.54 5.08 -3.07
CA TRP A 49 27.67 4.62 -2.25
C TRP A 49 27.85 3.10 -2.36
N LEU A 50 26.74 2.37 -2.51
CA LEU A 50 26.75 0.92 -2.65
C LEU A 50 27.25 0.47 -4.03
N GLY A 51 26.98 1.25 -5.08
CA GLY A 51 27.30 0.85 -6.43
C GLY A 51 26.74 1.81 -7.48
N ASN A 52 26.77 1.37 -8.73
CA ASN A 52 26.03 2.02 -9.81
C ASN A 52 24.55 1.58 -9.73
N PHE A 53 23.84 2.08 -8.72
CA PHE A 53 22.41 1.80 -8.57
C PHE A 53 21.65 2.43 -9.74
N GLN A 54 20.83 1.64 -10.42
CA GLN A 54 20.00 2.11 -11.53
C GLN A 54 18.63 1.44 -11.41
N MET A 55 17.57 2.25 -11.51
CA MET A 55 16.23 1.72 -11.67
C MET A 55 16.12 1.04 -13.04
N PRO A 56 15.48 -0.13 -13.14
CA PRO A 56 15.22 -0.75 -14.42
C PRO A 56 14.34 0.16 -15.28
N ASP A 57 14.77 0.40 -16.52
CA ASP A 57 14.00 1.11 -17.53
C ASP A 57 13.90 0.25 -18.81
N PRO A 58 12.71 -0.27 -19.17
CA PRO A 58 11.44 -0.15 -18.44
C PRO A 58 11.47 -0.96 -17.14
N LEU A 59 10.60 -0.64 -16.16
CA LEU A 59 10.45 -1.45 -14.93
C LEU A 59 10.18 -2.93 -15.20
N LYS A 60 9.71 -3.25 -16.42
CA LYS A 60 9.44 -4.60 -16.89
C LYS A 60 10.67 -5.41 -17.32
N ALA A 61 11.83 -4.77 -17.43
CA ALA A 61 13.05 -5.41 -17.93
C ALA A 61 13.44 -6.65 -17.11
N GLY A 62 13.69 -7.76 -17.80
CA GLY A 62 14.16 -9.00 -17.20
C GLY A 62 13.08 -9.86 -16.52
N ILE A 63 11.81 -9.45 -16.56
CA ILE A 63 10.70 -10.23 -16.00
C ILE A 63 9.87 -10.85 -17.16
N PRO A 64 9.64 -12.18 -17.15
CA PRO A 64 8.83 -12.85 -18.17
C PRO A 64 7.41 -12.27 -18.30
N GLU A 65 6.85 -12.31 -19.51
CA GLU A 65 5.56 -11.71 -19.83
C GLU A 65 4.39 -12.36 -19.07
N ASP A 66 4.43 -13.68 -18.86
CA ASP A 66 3.42 -14.42 -18.10
C ASP A 66 3.37 -13.97 -16.64
N VAL A 67 4.52 -13.61 -16.05
CA VAL A 67 4.58 -13.06 -14.69
C VAL A 67 3.92 -11.68 -14.64
N TRP A 68 4.14 -10.83 -15.65
CA TRP A 68 3.45 -9.53 -15.75
C TRP A 68 1.95 -9.67 -15.89
N HIS A 69 1.47 -10.61 -16.72
CA HIS A 69 0.04 -10.89 -16.86
C HIS A 69 -0.59 -11.29 -15.53
N ARG A 70 0.05 -12.19 -14.78
CA ARG A 70 -0.45 -12.62 -13.46
C ARG A 70 -0.54 -11.48 -12.45
N ILE A 71 0.41 -10.54 -12.47
CA ILE A 71 0.37 -9.36 -11.60
C ILE A 71 -0.80 -8.45 -11.98
N ASP A 72 -0.98 -8.18 -13.28
CA ASP A 72 -2.07 -7.35 -13.79
C ASP A 72 -3.45 -7.98 -13.48
N GLU A 73 -3.62 -9.27 -13.74
CA GLU A 73 -4.84 -10.01 -13.40
C GLU A 73 -5.15 -9.97 -11.89
N ALA A 74 -4.14 -10.16 -11.06
CA ALA A 74 -4.29 -10.08 -9.61
C ALA A 74 -4.66 -8.67 -9.14
N GLN A 75 -4.04 -7.63 -9.72
CA GLN A 75 -4.37 -6.24 -9.44
C GLN A 75 -5.80 -5.91 -9.87
N GLN A 76 -6.21 -6.33 -11.06
CA GLN A 76 -7.58 -6.11 -11.56
C GLN A 76 -8.60 -6.83 -10.68
N THR A 77 -8.31 -8.05 -10.25
CA THR A 77 -9.18 -8.82 -9.34
C THR A 77 -9.30 -8.13 -7.98
N ALA A 78 -8.17 -7.69 -7.41
CA ALA A 78 -8.17 -6.98 -6.14
C ALA A 78 -8.92 -5.63 -6.23
N GLU A 79 -8.77 -4.91 -7.34
CA GLU A 79 -9.46 -3.64 -7.57
C GLU A 79 -10.95 -3.84 -7.83
N ALA A 80 -11.33 -4.90 -8.55
CA ALA A 80 -12.72 -5.30 -8.71
C ALA A 80 -13.36 -5.67 -7.37
N ALA A 81 -12.65 -6.36 -6.48
CA ALA A 81 -13.13 -6.70 -5.14
C ALA A 81 -13.37 -5.45 -4.25
N LYS A 82 -12.64 -4.35 -4.49
CA LYS A 82 -12.88 -3.06 -3.82
C LYS A 82 -14.05 -2.26 -4.39
N ARG A 83 -14.64 -2.68 -5.51
CA ARG A 83 -15.81 -2.01 -6.07
C ARG A 83 -17.10 -2.63 -5.54
N PRO A 84 -18.00 -1.84 -4.93
CA PRO A 84 -19.26 -2.36 -4.45
C PRO A 84 -20.11 -2.90 -5.62
N PRO A 85 -20.68 -4.11 -5.48
CA PRO A 85 -21.64 -4.65 -6.43
C PRO A 85 -22.84 -3.71 -6.63
N VAL A 86 -23.52 -3.84 -7.77
CA VAL A 86 -24.68 -2.98 -8.10
C VAL A 86 -25.78 -3.08 -7.03
N GLU A 87 -26.02 -4.27 -6.47
CA GLU A 87 -26.99 -4.50 -5.41
C GLU A 87 -26.66 -3.68 -4.15
N VAL A 88 -25.38 -3.59 -3.78
CA VAL A 88 -24.94 -2.78 -2.63
C VAL A 88 -25.18 -1.30 -2.91
N LEU A 89 -24.86 -0.82 -4.11
CA LEU A 89 -25.10 0.57 -4.52
C LEU A 89 -26.60 0.92 -4.52
N GLU A 90 -27.45 0.00 -4.94
CA GLU A 90 -28.91 0.14 -4.88
C GLU A 90 -29.39 0.27 -3.43
N LEU A 91 -28.94 -0.62 -2.54
CA LEU A 91 -29.27 -0.57 -1.12
C LEU A 91 -28.80 0.74 -0.46
N VAL A 92 -27.63 1.26 -0.83
CA VAL A 92 -27.15 2.58 -0.37
C VAL A 92 -28.10 3.68 -0.81
N SER A 93 -28.53 3.66 -2.07
CA SER A 93 -29.47 4.63 -2.63
C SER A 93 -30.83 4.57 -1.91
N THR A 94 -31.38 3.36 -1.73
CA THR A 94 -32.63 3.15 -0.99
C THR A 94 -32.51 3.62 0.46
N ARG A 95 -31.37 3.37 1.12
CA ARG A 95 -31.09 3.84 2.48
C ARG A 95 -31.08 5.36 2.55
N LYS A 96 -30.46 6.02 1.56
CA LYS A 96 -30.42 7.49 1.46
C LYS A 96 -31.85 8.06 1.34
N ALA A 97 -32.71 7.43 0.54
CA ALA A 97 -34.11 7.81 0.43
C ALA A 97 -34.89 7.60 1.75
N ALA A 98 -34.69 6.47 2.43
CA ALA A 98 -35.30 6.20 3.74
C ALA A 98 -34.88 7.25 4.79
N ARG A 99 -33.59 7.61 4.84
CA ARG A 99 -33.10 8.70 5.72
C ARG A 99 -33.76 10.05 5.38
N ALA A 100 -33.91 10.38 4.10
CA ALA A 100 -34.58 11.61 3.67
C ALA A 100 -36.06 11.67 4.09
N ARG A 101 -36.72 10.50 4.18
CA ARG A 101 -38.10 10.36 4.71
C ARG A 101 -38.16 10.20 6.23
N SER A 102 -37.04 10.33 6.95
CA SER A 102 -36.93 10.08 8.40
C SER A 102 -37.33 8.66 8.84
N GLU A 103 -37.21 7.67 7.95
CA GLU A 103 -37.50 6.25 8.20
C GLU A 103 -36.28 5.55 8.81
N TRP A 104 -35.94 5.89 10.06
CA TRP A 104 -34.71 5.44 10.71
C TRP A 104 -34.58 3.91 10.80
N GLN A 105 -35.66 3.22 11.15
CA GLN A 105 -35.68 1.75 11.24
C GLN A 105 -35.42 1.07 9.89
N ALA A 106 -36.01 1.60 8.81
CA ALA A 106 -35.77 1.09 7.46
C ALA A 106 -34.32 1.34 7.02
N ALA A 107 -33.77 2.51 7.34
CA ALA A 107 -32.38 2.84 7.05
C ALA A 107 -31.38 1.92 7.79
N ASP A 108 -31.67 1.57 9.04
CA ASP A 108 -30.84 0.65 9.82
C ASP A 108 -30.93 -0.80 9.32
N ALA A 109 -32.12 -1.25 8.92
CA ALA A 109 -32.30 -2.56 8.29
C ALA A 109 -31.50 -2.68 6.97
N LEU A 110 -31.49 -1.62 6.17
CA LEU A 110 -30.70 -1.55 4.94
C LEU A 110 -29.20 -1.53 5.22
N ARG A 111 -28.74 -0.86 6.30
CA ARG A 111 -27.33 -0.93 6.74
C ARG A 111 -26.93 -2.37 7.06
N ALA A 112 -27.74 -3.08 7.85
CA ALA A 112 -27.46 -4.49 8.19
C ALA A 112 -27.47 -5.41 6.95
N GLN A 113 -28.25 -5.09 5.91
CA GLN A 113 -28.20 -5.83 4.65
C GLN A 113 -26.92 -5.58 3.86
N ILE A 114 -26.46 -4.33 3.80
CA ILE A 114 -25.18 -3.96 3.18
C ILE A 114 -24.01 -4.66 3.91
N GLU A 115 -24.04 -4.69 5.24
CA GLU A 115 -23.05 -5.41 6.07
C GLU A 115 -23.03 -6.91 5.82
N ARG A 116 -24.21 -7.54 5.66
CA ARG A 116 -24.30 -8.97 5.30
C ARG A 116 -23.74 -9.28 3.92
N LEU A 117 -23.71 -8.31 3.01
CA LEU A 117 -23.06 -8.45 1.70
C LEU A 117 -21.54 -8.22 1.77
N GLY A 118 -20.96 -8.02 2.96
CA GLY A 118 -19.53 -7.81 3.15
C GLY A 118 -19.10 -6.36 2.92
N TRP A 119 -20.02 -5.41 3.05
CA TRP A 119 -19.75 -3.98 2.86
C TRP A 119 -20.12 -3.19 4.09
N MET A 120 -19.25 -2.31 4.54
CA MET A 120 -19.54 -1.33 5.57
C MET A 120 -19.85 0.01 4.92
N ILE A 121 -20.84 0.71 5.47
CA ILE A 121 -21.26 2.03 5.01
C ILE A 121 -21.06 3.08 6.12
N GLU A 122 -20.20 4.05 5.83
CA GLU A 122 -19.93 5.19 6.69
C GLU A 122 -20.55 6.46 6.08
N ASP A 123 -21.30 7.23 6.87
CA ASP A 123 -21.85 8.50 6.43
C ASP A 123 -20.82 9.61 6.61
N THR A 124 -20.37 10.22 5.51
CA THR A 124 -19.47 11.38 5.54
C THR A 124 -20.15 12.63 4.97
N PRO A 125 -19.70 13.84 5.31
CA PRO A 125 -20.24 15.09 4.74
C PRO A 125 -20.20 15.12 3.19
N ASP A 126 -19.21 14.46 2.59
CA ASP A 126 -19.04 14.35 1.13
C ASP A 126 -19.92 13.25 0.49
N GLY A 127 -20.64 12.48 1.31
CA GLY A 127 -21.49 11.37 0.89
C GLY A 127 -21.21 10.06 1.62
N PRO A 128 -22.01 9.01 1.36
CA PRO A 128 -21.78 7.69 1.95
C PRO A 128 -20.50 7.07 1.38
N ARG A 129 -19.57 6.70 2.26
CA ARG A 129 -18.35 5.96 1.94
C ARG A 129 -18.60 4.47 2.16
N LEU A 130 -18.29 3.67 1.13
CA LEU A 130 -18.35 2.22 1.20
C LEU A 130 -16.95 1.64 1.34
N THR A 131 -16.78 0.72 2.28
CA THR A 131 -15.55 -0.05 2.46
C THR A 131 -15.89 -1.54 2.48
N PRO A 132 -15.13 -2.39 1.78
CA PRO A 132 -15.29 -3.83 1.94
C PRO A 132 -14.92 -4.20 3.38
N THR A 133 -15.75 -5.05 3.99
CA THR A 133 -15.47 -5.62 5.31
C THR A 133 -14.30 -6.62 5.16
N PRO A 134 -13.27 -6.55 6.02
CA PRO A 134 -12.10 -7.44 5.96
C PRO A 134 -12.43 -8.91 6.25
#